data_AF-A0A2E0W233-F1
#
_entry.id   AF-A0A2E0W233-F1
#
_cell.length_a   1.000
_cell.length_b   1.000
_cell.length_c   1.000
_cell.angle_alpha   90.00
_cell.angle_beta   90.00
_cell.angle_gamma   90.00
#
_symmetry.space_group_name_H-M   'P 1'
#
loop_
_entity.id
_entity.type
_entity.pdbx_description
1 polymer ?
#
loop_
_entity_poly.entity_id
_entity_poly.type
_entity_poly.pdbx_seq_one_letter_code
_entity_poly.pdbx_strand_id
1 'polypeptide(L)'
;MKIAFVSSEVFPYAKTGGLADVAGSLPIELAKLGHEVKVFMPNYNSIDHNKYFINRREDIPEFPVRVGGWDRNVKLYNGFLPNSNVEIIFIDHPYYFHRNKIYTNNWDEDERFILFQKGMIESLQRLQWKPDIIHCNDWQTGLIPLLIKDNYKWDRFFDNIAFVYTIHNIAYQGRFGKDTLLRAEIDEKFFNPPGIIEHDGDVNFMKAAIMMSEVVNTVSNTYAKELLTSEYGAGMENYLKYREQDFYGIINGIDYDIWNPEKDKLIPYHYSIDNFEGKKKNKQFLAEKFGLSYHEDIPLIGIISRMVSQKGFDIIAPIMNDLMKMNIQLVVLGSGESHYQSLFNQFAYYYPNKVGAYIGFNNELSHLIEAGSDIFLMPSHYEPCGLNQIYSLKYGTVPVVRKTGGLADTVQDWNEYNSYGMNIGNGFSFYDYSSSALLQSIKRAVNDFHNKPVWEKIIRNGMVKDYSWKHSAEEYVDLYKKAVQKI
;
A
#
# COMPACT_ATOMS: atom_id res chain seq x y z
N MET A 1 13.15 20.93 -3.56
CA MET A 1 14.14 19.90 -3.15
C MET A 1 14.29 18.90 -4.29
N LYS A 2 15.47 18.30 -4.42
CA LYS A 2 15.76 17.14 -5.25
C LYS A 2 15.53 15.88 -4.44
N ILE A 3 14.70 14.96 -4.94
CA ILE A 3 14.24 13.78 -4.20
C ILE A 3 14.55 12.54 -5.03
N ALA A 4 15.45 11.69 -4.53
CA ALA A 4 15.62 10.33 -5.03
C ALA A 4 14.58 9.42 -4.35
N PHE A 5 13.53 9.06 -5.08
CA PHE A 5 12.48 8.18 -4.58
C PHE A 5 12.82 6.74 -4.97
N VAL A 6 13.10 5.88 -4.00
CA VAL A 6 13.65 4.54 -4.26
C VAL A 6 12.63 3.50 -3.84
N SER A 7 12.28 2.60 -4.76
CA SER A 7 11.29 1.54 -4.51
C SER A 7 11.58 0.30 -5.35
N SER A 8 11.27 -0.89 -4.81
CA SER A 8 11.27 -2.14 -5.59
C SER A 8 10.05 -2.26 -6.51
N GLU A 9 8.99 -1.51 -6.27
CA GLU A 9 7.76 -1.59 -7.06
C GLU A 9 7.24 -0.20 -7.41
N VAL A 10 6.78 -0.03 -8.64
CA VAL A 10 6.23 1.22 -9.16
C VAL A 10 5.16 0.88 -10.19
N PHE A 11 3.92 1.28 -9.94
CA PHE A 11 2.84 1.16 -10.92
C PHE A 11 3.04 2.19 -12.04
N PRO A 12 2.90 1.82 -13.34
CA PRO A 12 2.36 0.57 -13.88
C PRO A 12 3.42 -0.45 -14.34
N TYR A 13 4.69 -0.29 -13.95
CA TYR A 13 5.79 -1.15 -14.41
C TYR A 13 5.86 -2.48 -13.67
N ALA A 14 5.74 -2.45 -12.34
CA ALA A 14 5.84 -3.62 -11.48
C ALA A 14 4.99 -3.43 -10.21
N LYS A 15 4.11 -4.39 -9.90
CA LYS A 15 3.18 -4.30 -8.76
C LYS A 15 2.91 -5.67 -8.14
N THR A 16 3.02 -5.74 -6.82
CA THR A 16 2.56 -6.84 -5.96
C THR A 16 1.61 -6.35 -4.86
N GLY A 17 1.76 -5.09 -4.41
CA GLY A 17 0.97 -4.52 -3.32
C GLY A 17 0.76 -3.01 -3.43
N GLY A 18 0.40 -2.39 -2.30
CA GLY A 18 0.10 -0.96 -2.21
C GLY A 18 1.32 -0.05 -2.39
N LEU A 19 2.53 -0.54 -2.09
CA LEU A 19 3.79 0.18 -2.33
C LEU A 19 3.90 0.69 -3.78
N ALA A 20 3.53 -0.14 -4.75
CA ALA A 20 3.58 0.22 -6.17
C ALA A 20 2.68 1.42 -6.51
N ASP A 21 1.51 1.51 -5.86
CA ASP A 21 0.57 2.61 -6.07
C ASP A 21 1.10 3.91 -5.47
N VAL A 22 1.73 3.83 -4.28
CA VAL A 22 2.41 4.97 -3.66
C VAL A 22 3.54 5.47 -4.55
N ALA A 23 4.44 4.58 -4.95
CA ALA A 23 5.60 4.94 -5.76
C ALA A 23 5.25 5.38 -7.19
N GLY A 24 4.08 4.99 -7.70
CA GLY A 24 3.56 5.45 -9.00
C GLY A 24 2.90 6.84 -8.94
N SER A 25 2.43 7.28 -7.77
CA SER A 25 1.57 8.47 -7.65
C SER A 25 2.21 9.60 -6.83
N LEU A 26 2.77 9.29 -5.66
CA LEU A 26 3.36 10.28 -4.75
C LEU A 26 4.50 11.09 -5.43
N PRO A 27 5.43 10.48 -6.20
CA PRO A 27 6.44 11.25 -6.93
C PRO A 27 5.87 12.30 -7.89
N ILE A 28 4.73 12.00 -8.53
CA ILE A 28 4.05 12.92 -9.46
C ILE A 28 3.48 14.12 -8.68
N GLU A 29 2.82 13.88 -7.55
CA GLU A 29 2.29 14.97 -6.71
C GLU A 29 3.40 15.82 -6.09
N LEU A 30 4.49 15.20 -5.64
CA LEU A 30 5.68 15.94 -5.18
C LEU A 30 6.25 16.83 -6.30
N ALA A 31 6.28 16.36 -7.54
CA ALA A 31 6.70 17.17 -8.68
C ALA A 31 5.75 18.33 -8.97
N LYS A 32 4.42 18.11 -8.84
CA LYS A 32 3.41 19.18 -8.94
C LYS A 32 3.55 20.25 -7.85
N LEU A 33 4.04 19.87 -6.67
CA LEU A 33 4.40 20.79 -5.58
C LEU A 33 5.74 21.52 -5.80
N GLY A 34 6.40 21.33 -6.96
CA GLY A 34 7.62 22.06 -7.35
C GLY A 34 8.92 21.37 -6.95
N HIS A 35 8.89 20.08 -6.59
CA HIS A 35 10.10 19.30 -6.30
C HIS A 35 10.65 18.61 -7.55
N GLU A 36 11.96 18.44 -7.63
CA GLU A 36 12.60 17.67 -8.70
C GLU A 36 12.72 16.22 -8.22
N VAL A 37 11.96 15.30 -8.81
CA VAL A 37 11.88 13.92 -8.34
C VAL A 37 12.44 12.97 -9.40
N LYS A 38 13.29 12.03 -8.98
CA LYS A 38 13.71 10.90 -9.79
C LYS A 38 13.37 9.61 -9.06
N VAL A 39 12.69 8.71 -9.75
CA VAL A 39 12.31 7.40 -9.20
C VAL A 39 13.36 6.36 -9.60
N PHE A 40 13.79 5.52 -8.68
CA PHE A 40 14.72 4.42 -8.93
C PHE A 40 14.05 3.10 -8.61
N MET A 41 14.08 2.16 -9.57
CA MET A 41 13.56 0.80 -9.38
C MET A 41 14.40 -0.25 -10.13
N PRO A 42 14.31 -1.54 -9.79
CA PRO A 42 14.93 -2.59 -10.60
C PRO A 42 14.25 -2.77 -11.96
N ASN A 43 15.01 -3.15 -12.98
CA ASN A 43 14.48 -3.47 -14.30
C ASN A 43 14.02 -4.94 -14.40
N TYR A 44 12.78 -5.24 -13.99
CA TYR A 44 12.26 -6.61 -14.01
C TYR A 44 11.93 -7.11 -15.42
N ASN A 45 12.01 -8.43 -15.64
CA ASN A 45 11.64 -9.08 -16.91
C ASN A 45 10.22 -8.75 -17.39
N SER A 46 9.30 -8.55 -16.44
CA SER A 46 7.88 -8.32 -16.71
C SER A 46 7.57 -6.91 -17.22
N ILE A 47 8.55 -6.00 -17.21
CA ILE A 47 8.36 -4.62 -17.64
C ILE A 47 8.38 -4.59 -19.17
N ASP A 48 7.29 -4.09 -19.77
CA ASP A 48 7.20 -3.90 -21.22
C ASP A 48 7.88 -2.59 -21.61
N HIS A 49 9.12 -2.68 -22.08
CA HIS A 49 9.93 -1.53 -22.48
C HIS A 49 9.30 -0.76 -23.64
N ASN A 50 8.69 -1.45 -24.60
CA ASN A 50 8.08 -0.82 -25.77
C ASN A 50 6.82 -0.05 -25.39
N LYS A 51 5.95 -0.66 -24.58
CA LYS A 51 4.70 -0.03 -24.13
C LYS A 51 4.95 1.26 -23.36
N TYR A 52 6.01 1.31 -22.56
CA TYR A 52 6.32 2.45 -21.71
C TYR A 52 7.48 3.32 -22.19
N PHE A 53 7.93 3.13 -23.44
CA PHE A 53 9.02 3.90 -24.06
C PHE A 53 10.29 3.95 -23.19
N ILE A 54 10.63 2.82 -22.57
CA ILE A 54 11.82 2.69 -21.74
C ILE A 54 13.02 2.44 -22.66
N ASN A 55 14.04 3.28 -22.53
CA ASN A 55 15.22 3.23 -23.38
C ASN A 55 16.48 3.05 -22.55
N ARG A 56 17.51 2.43 -23.13
CA ARG A 56 18.83 2.36 -22.51
C ARG A 56 19.43 3.76 -22.41
N ARG A 57 20.01 4.06 -21.25
CA ARG A 57 20.74 5.32 -21.01
C ARG A 57 22.12 5.25 -21.64
N GLU A 58 22.21 5.54 -22.93
CA GLU A 58 23.47 5.50 -23.69
C GLU A 58 24.50 6.56 -23.24
N ASP A 59 24.05 7.62 -22.56
CA ASP A 59 24.91 8.63 -21.95
C ASP A 59 25.69 8.10 -20.74
N ILE A 60 25.26 6.98 -20.15
CA ILE A 60 25.93 6.33 -19.01
C ILE A 60 26.34 4.92 -19.44
N PRO A 61 27.65 4.68 -19.68
CA PRO A 61 28.15 3.34 -19.97
C PRO A 61 27.79 2.35 -18.85
N GLU A 62 27.68 1.08 -19.22
CA GLU A 62 27.60 -0.02 -18.26
C GLU A 62 28.76 0.04 -17.26
N PHE A 63 28.47 -0.21 -15.99
CA PHE A 63 29.44 -0.01 -14.93
C PHE A 63 29.42 -1.12 -13.87
N PRO A 64 30.56 -1.43 -13.25
CA PRO A 64 30.63 -2.48 -12.24
C PRO A 64 30.05 -1.97 -10.91
N VAL A 65 29.27 -2.82 -10.25
CA VAL A 65 28.83 -2.68 -8.86
C VAL A 65 29.30 -3.90 -8.09
N ARG A 66 30.01 -3.69 -6.98
CA ARG A 66 30.62 -4.78 -6.22
C ARG A 66 29.64 -5.42 -5.24
N VAL A 67 29.46 -6.73 -5.32
CA VAL A 67 28.60 -7.55 -4.44
C VAL A 67 29.32 -8.85 -4.10
N GLY A 68 29.52 -9.12 -2.81
CA GLY A 68 30.19 -10.35 -2.34
C GLY A 68 31.62 -10.52 -2.87
N GLY A 69 32.34 -9.42 -3.10
CA GLY A 69 33.68 -9.42 -3.66
C GLY A 69 33.74 -9.58 -5.19
N TRP A 70 32.59 -9.63 -5.87
CA TRP A 70 32.50 -9.74 -7.33
C TRP A 70 31.93 -8.47 -7.94
N ASP A 71 32.51 -8.04 -9.06
CA ASP A 71 31.95 -6.96 -9.86
C ASP A 71 30.78 -7.50 -10.70
N ARG A 72 29.63 -6.84 -10.56
CA ARG A 72 28.41 -7.13 -11.30
C ARG A 72 28.11 -5.93 -12.19
N ASN A 73 28.15 -6.13 -13.50
CA ASN A 73 27.89 -5.02 -14.40
C ASN A 73 26.41 -4.64 -14.38
N VAL A 74 26.16 -3.33 -14.24
CA VAL A 74 24.84 -2.72 -14.17
C VAL A 74 24.64 -1.81 -15.36
N LYS A 75 23.43 -1.88 -15.94
CA LYS A 75 22.98 -0.99 -17.01
C LYS A 75 21.85 -0.12 -16.48
N LEU A 76 21.77 1.10 -17.01
CA LEU A 76 20.67 2.00 -16.71
C LEU A 76 19.72 2.09 -17.90
N TYR A 77 18.44 2.10 -17.59
CA TYR A 77 17.38 2.45 -18.53
C TYR A 77 16.58 3.59 -17.92
N ASN A 78 15.91 4.38 -18.75
CA ASN A 78 15.03 5.42 -18.27
C ASN A 78 13.70 5.46 -19.03
N GLY A 79 12.70 5.98 -18.34
CA GLY A 79 11.41 6.37 -18.87
C GLY A 79 10.82 7.49 -18.03
N PHE A 80 9.52 7.68 -18.13
CA PHE A 80 8.77 8.66 -17.34
C PHE A 80 7.53 8.02 -16.74
N LEU A 81 7.21 8.39 -15.50
CA LEU A 81 5.93 7.99 -14.91
C LEU A 81 4.77 8.48 -15.79
N PRO A 82 3.72 7.66 -16.00
CA PRO A 82 2.63 8.00 -16.92
C PRO A 82 2.01 9.36 -16.63
N ASN A 83 1.68 10.10 -17.68
CA ASN A 83 1.06 11.42 -17.60
C ASN A 83 1.84 12.45 -16.76
N SER A 84 3.17 12.29 -16.66
CA SER A 84 4.04 13.19 -15.91
C SER A 84 5.41 13.36 -16.57
N ASN A 85 6.19 14.32 -16.08
CA ASN A 85 7.60 14.51 -16.44
C ASN A 85 8.55 13.94 -15.39
N VAL A 86 8.07 13.09 -14.47
CA VAL A 86 8.92 12.49 -13.44
C VAL A 86 9.74 11.36 -14.07
N GLU A 87 11.05 11.55 -14.11
CA GLU A 87 11.99 10.56 -14.63
C GLU A 87 12.01 9.34 -13.72
N ILE A 88 11.90 8.15 -14.32
CA ILE A 88 12.16 6.88 -13.66
C ILE A 88 13.39 6.22 -14.28
N ILE A 89 14.30 5.78 -13.42
CA ILE A 89 15.57 5.15 -13.77
C ILE A 89 15.54 3.71 -13.30
N PHE A 90 15.75 2.79 -14.23
CA PHE A 90 15.76 1.37 -13.96
C PHE A 90 17.20 0.86 -13.82
N ILE A 91 17.47 0.18 -12.71
CA ILE A 91 18.74 -0.51 -12.45
C ILE A 91 18.64 -1.93 -13.01
N ASP A 92 19.41 -2.24 -14.04
CA ASP A 92 19.33 -3.51 -14.75
C ASP A 92 20.57 -4.38 -14.52
N HIS A 93 20.29 -5.64 -14.18
CA HIS A 93 21.23 -6.74 -14.18
C HIS A 93 20.45 -8.03 -14.48
N PRO A 94 20.57 -8.60 -15.70
CA PRO A 94 19.70 -9.68 -16.15
C PRO A 94 19.61 -10.88 -15.19
N TYR A 95 20.74 -11.33 -14.62
CA TYR A 95 20.76 -12.48 -13.71
C TYR A 95 19.87 -12.28 -12.45
N TYR A 96 19.78 -11.04 -11.95
CA TYR A 96 19.04 -10.73 -10.74
C TYR A 96 17.61 -10.29 -11.03
N PHE A 97 17.35 -9.50 -12.06
CA PHE A 97 16.02 -8.90 -12.27
C PHE A 97 15.21 -9.55 -13.39
N HIS A 98 15.82 -10.36 -14.27
CA HIS A 98 15.08 -11.03 -15.35
C HIS A 98 14.49 -12.36 -14.89
N ARG A 99 13.72 -12.33 -13.79
CA ARG A 99 13.04 -13.49 -13.19
C ARG A 99 11.53 -13.42 -13.42
N ASN A 100 10.86 -14.55 -13.20
CA ASN A 100 9.39 -14.65 -13.35
C ASN A 100 8.59 -13.92 -12.26
N LYS A 101 9.23 -13.54 -11.14
CA LYS A 101 8.59 -12.86 -10.02
C LYS A 101 9.48 -11.72 -9.51
N ILE A 102 8.85 -10.67 -8.99
CA ILE A 102 9.52 -9.53 -8.35
C ILE A 102 10.29 -10.02 -7.11
N TYR A 103 9.59 -10.68 -6.18
CA TYR A 103 10.18 -11.37 -5.03
C TYR A 103 10.25 -12.86 -5.28
N THR A 104 11.44 -13.44 -5.16
CA THR A 104 11.64 -14.88 -5.44
C THR A 104 11.76 -15.73 -4.20
N ASN A 105 12.11 -15.15 -3.06
CA ASN A 105 12.48 -15.88 -1.84
C ASN A 105 13.57 -16.93 -2.10
N ASN A 106 14.43 -16.67 -3.08
CA ASN A 106 15.57 -17.52 -3.39
C ASN A 106 16.71 -17.24 -2.40
N TRP A 107 17.71 -18.13 -2.38
CA TRP A 107 18.88 -18.04 -1.49
C TRP A 107 19.76 -16.79 -1.72
N ASP A 108 19.59 -16.10 -2.84
CA ASP A 108 20.33 -14.91 -3.28
C ASP A 108 19.47 -13.64 -3.31
N GLU A 109 18.33 -13.64 -2.63
CA GLU A 109 17.40 -12.50 -2.63
C GLU A 109 18.05 -11.24 -2.01
N ASP A 110 18.90 -11.41 -1.01
CA ASP A 110 19.73 -10.34 -0.45
C ASP A 110 20.69 -9.76 -1.49
N GLU A 111 21.41 -10.58 -2.26
CA GLU A 111 22.34 -10.12 -3.29
C GLU A 111 21.63 -9.26 -4.34
N ARG A 112 20.44 -9.66 -4.78
CA ARG A 112 19.63 -8.91 -5.76
C ARG A 112 19.37 -7.48 -5.28
N PHE A 113 18.94 -7.33 -4.03
CA PHE A 113 18.59 -6.02 -3.48
C PHE A 113 19.81 -5.26 -2.96
N ILE A 114 20.91 -5.92 -2.58
CA ILE A 114 22.20 -5.25 -2.37
C ILE A 114 22.68 -4.62 -3.67
N LEU A 115 22.64 -5.36 -4.79
CA LEU A 115 22.99 -4.83 -6.11
C LEU A 115 22.10 -3.64 -6.47
N PHE A 116 20.77 -3.74 -6.28
CA PHE A 116 19.87 -2.64 -6.56
C PHE A 116 20.24 -1.38 -5.77
N GLN A 117 20.49 -1.51 -4.47
CA GLN A 117 20.80 -0.38 -3.60
C GLN A 117 22.14 0.25 -3.95
N LYS A 118 23.20 -0.55 -4.11
CA LYS A 118 24.52 -0.05 -4.54
C LYS A 118 24.46 0.55 -5.95
N GLY A 119 23.76 -0.11 -6.88
CA GLY A 119 23.56 0.37 -8.24
C GLY A 119 22.82 1.70 -8.28
N MET A 120 21.83 1.92 -7.42
CA MET A 120 21.17 3.22 -7.27
C MET A 120 22.14 4.30 -6.78
N ILE A 121 22.89 4.03 -5.70
CA ILE A 121 23.89 4.96 -5.14
C ILE A 121 24.91 5.36 -6.20
N GLU A 122 25.47 4.38 -6.90
CA GLU A 122 26.43 4.54 -7.98
C GLU A 122 25.86 5.24 -9.22
N SER A 123 24.56 5.12 -9.46
CA SER A 123 23.87 5.85 -10.53
C SER A 123 23.82 7.34 -10.22
N LEU A 124 23.61 7.74 -8.96
CA LEU A 124 23.61 9.16 -8.57
C LEU A 124 24.94 9.85 -8.89
N GLN A 125 26.07 9.16 -8.63
CA GLN A 125 27.40 9.64 -9.00
C GLN A 125 27.54 9.81 -10.51
N ARG A 126 27.12 8.82 -11.30
CA ARG A 126 27.27 8.85 -12.78
C ARG A 126 26.37 9.89 -13.43
N LEU A 127 25.18 10.11 -12.87
CA LEU A 127 24.27 11.17 -13.26
C LEU A 127 24.76 12.56 -12.82
N GLN A 128 25.76 12.63 -11.93
CA GLN A 128 26.20 13.85 -11.26
C GLN A 128 25.00 14.62 -10.64
N TRP A 129 24.05 13.85 -10.12
CA TRP A 129 22.78 14.37 -9.63
C TRP A 129 22.66 14.10 -8.14
N LYS A 130 23.03 15.09 -7.34
CA LYS A 130 22.98 15.03 -5.87
C LYS A 130 21.57 15.38 -5.38
N PRO A 131 20.83 14.45 -4.74
CA PRO A 131 19.55 14.75 -4.12
C PRO A 131 19.72 15.46 -2.77
N ASP A 132 18.70 16.19 -2.33
CA ASP A 132 18.58 16.67 -0.94
C ASP A 132 18.04 15.54 -0.04
N ILE A 133 17.17 14.69 -0.61
CA ILE A 133 16.50 13.58 0.08
C ILE A 133 16.68 12.28 -0.70
N ILE A 134 17.04 11.21 -0.01
CA ILE A 134 16.84 9.84 -0.47
C ILE A 134 15.68 9.24 0.33
N HIS A 135 14.56 9.00 -0.36
CA HIS A 135 13.37 8.39 0.23
C HIS A 135 13.34 6.90 -0.07
N CYS A 136 13.68 6.11 0.94
CA CYS A 136 13.71 4.65 0.92
C CYS A 136 12.33 4.09 1.27
N ASN A 137 11.81 3.17 0.46
CA ASN A 137 10.54 2.47 0.72
C ASN A 137 10.78 0.98 0.94
N ASP A 138 10.36 0.47 2.10
CA ASP A 138 10.49 -0.92 2.53
C ASP A 138 11.92 -1.51 2.51
N TRP A 139 12.03 -2.76 2.98
CA TRP A 139 13.30 -3.43 3.26
C TRP A 139 14.25 -3.54 2.07
N GLN A 140 13.73 -3.54 0.84
CA GLN A 140 14.50 -3.64 -0.41
C GLN A 140 15.43 -2.43 -0.61
N THR A 141 15.16 -1.34 0.12
CA THR A 141 15.91 -0.07 0.10
C THR A 141 16.53 0.24 1.46
N GLY A 142 16.39 -0.67 2.44
CA GLY A 142 16.69 -0.40 3.83
C GLY A 142 18.18 -0.30 4.18
N LEU A 143 19.07 -0.86 3.36
CA LEU A 143 20.52 -0.72 3.55
C LEU A 143 21.09 0.58 2.97
N ILE A 144 20.38 1.33 2.12
CA ILE A 144 20.94 2.52 1.45
C ILE A 144 21.57 3.51 2.44
N PRO A 145 20.91 3.91 3.56
CA PRO A 145 21.51 4.85 4.50
C PRO A 145 22.81 4.31 5.12
N LEU A 146 22.85 3.00 5.40
CA LEU A 146 24.04 2.34 5.95
C LEU A 146 25.15 2.22 4.91
N LEU A 147 24.84 1.78 3.70
CA LEU A 147 25.81 1.64 2.60
C LEU A 147 26.47 2.98 2.30
N ILE A 148 25.72 4.08 2.28
CA ILE A 148 26.31 5.41 2.09
C ILE A 148 27.24 5.77 3.26
N LYS A 149 26.82 5.54 4.51
CA LYS A 149 27.60 5.87 5.71
C LYS A 149 28.81 4.95 5.95
N ASP A 150 28.84 3.74 5.36
CA ASP A 150 29.95 2.78 5.49
C ASP A 150 30.79 2.71 4.19
N ASN A 151 30.22 2.21 3.11
CA ASN A 151 30.92 1.91 1.85
C ASN A 151 31.27 3.17 1.04
N TYR A 152 30.45 4.22 1.10
CA TYR A 152 30.62 5.44 0.30
C TYR A 152 31.00 6.68 1.14
N LYS A 153 31.33 6.50 2.42
CA LYS A 153 31.68 7.60 3.34
C LYS A 153 32.83 8.50 2.85
N TRP A 154 33.73 7.93 2.04
CA TRP A 154 34.87 8.64 1.49
C TRP A 154 34.49 9.65 0.40
N ASP A 155 33.29 9.53 -0.19
CA ASP A 155 32.83 10.40 -1.26
C ASP A 155 31.93 11.52 -0.74
N ARG A 156 32.45 12.75 -0.81
CA ARG A 156 31.75 13.98 -0.42
C ARG A 156 30.51 14.28 -1.26
N PHE A 157 30.34 13.62 -2.40
CA PHE A 157 29.11 13.70 -3.18
C PHE A 157 27.88 13.41 -2.29
N PHE A 158 27.99 12.46 -1.36
CA PHE A 158 26.90 12.05 -0.48
C PHE A 158 26.78 12.83 0.84
N ASP A 159 27.63 13.84 1.07
CA ASP A 159 27.52 14.71 2.25
C ASP A 159 26.19 15.47 2.25
N ASN A 160 25.61 15.73 3.41
CA ASN A 160 24.38 16.55 3.56
C ASN A 160 23.19 16.05 2.72
N ILE A 161 23.00 14.73 2.63
CA ILE A 161 21.78 14.11 2.10
C ILE A 161 20.99 13.55 3.29
N ALA A 162 19.71 13.92 3.38
CA ALA A 162 18.82 13.36 4.40
C ALA A 162 18.12 12.10 3.88
N PHE A 163 17.94 11.13 4.77
CA PHE A 163 17.28 9.86 4.53
C PHE A 163 15.90 9.86 5.19
N VAL A 164 14.91 9.48 4.40
CA VAL A 164 13.53 9.25 4.85
C VAL A 164 13.22 7.80 4.57
N TYR A 165 12.67 7.07 5.55
CA TYR A 165 12.32 5.67 5.38
C TYR A 165 10.83 5.44 5.63
N THR A 166 10.10 4.96 4.62
CA THR A 166 8.70 4.56 4.76
C THR A 166 8.57 3.05 4.92
N ILE A 167 7.91 2.62 5.99
CA ILE A 167 7.45 1.24 6.23
C ILE A 167 6.03 1.10 5.67
N HIS A 168 5.86 0.35 4.57
CA HIS A 168 4.54 0.04 4.01
C HIS A 168 3.93 -1.22 4.63
N ASN A 169 4.78 -2.16 5.05
CA ASN A 169 4.35 -3.35 5.79
C ASN A 169 5.48 -3.92 6.66
N ILE A 170 5.30 -3.83 7.99
CA ILE A 170 6.29 -4.29 8.97
C ILE A 170 6.57 -5.81 8.92
N ALA A 171 5.66 -6.60 8.34
CA ALA A 171 5.80 -8.05 8.30
C ALA A 171 6.94 -8.52 7.38
N TYR A 172 7.37 -7.68 6.43
CA TYR A 172 8.44 -8.00 5.49
C TYR A 172 9.66 -7.12 5.77
N GLN A 173 10.67 -7.69 6.43
CA GLN A 173 11.79 -6.93 7.01
C GLN A 173 13.13 -7.08 6.27
N GLY A 174 13.23 -8.02 5.32
CA GLY A 174 14.50 -8.36 4.68
C GLY A 174 15.49 -8.93 5.70
N ARG A 175 15.12 -10.07 6.31
CA ARG A 175 15.96 -10.82 7.26
C ARG A 175 16.80 -11.86 6.50
N PHE A 176 18.11 -11.78 6.65
CA PHE A 176 19.06 -12.64 5.95
C PHE A 176 20.19 -13.08 6.87
N GLY A 177 20.84 -14.20 6.56
CA GLY A 177 21.93 -14.75 7.37
C GLY A 177 23.13 -13.81 7.49
N LYS A 178 24.01 -14.07 8.47
CA LYS A 178 25.23 -13.26 8.73
C LYS A 178 26.15 -13.12 7.50
N ASP A 179 26.13 -14.09 6.59
CA ASP A 179 26.86 -14.07 5.32
C ASP A 179 26.49 -12.88 4.42
N THR A 180 25.32 -12.27 4.64
CA THR A 180 24.90 -11.03 4.00
C THR A 180 25.86 -9.87 4.25
N LEU A 181 26.58 -9.84 5.38
CA LEU A 181 27.60 -8.82 5.66
C LEU A 181 28.72 -8.86 4.62
N LEU A 182 29.17 -10.06 4.25
CA LEU A 182 30.18 -10.25 3.22
C LEU A 182 29.64 -9.86 1.84
N ARG A 183 28.38 -10.23 1.54
CA ARG A 183 27.71 -9.90 0.27
C ARG A 183 27.52 -8.38 0.11
N ALA A 184 27.12 -7.69 1.17
CA ALA A 184 26.95 -6.25 1.20
C ALA A 184 28.28 -5.49 1.35
N GLU A 185 29.35 -6.18 1.76
CA GLU A 185 30.65 -5.59 2.11
C GLU A 185 30.51 -4.53 3.21
N ILE A 186 29.75 -4.89 4.25
CA ILE A 186 29.51 -4.05 5.43
C ILE A 186 30.43 -4.50 6.56
N ASP A 187 31.01 -3.54 7.27
CA ASP A 187 31.85 -3.80 8.44
C ASP A 187 31.07 -4.53 9.54
N GLU A 188 31.65 -5.62 10.08
CA GLU A 188 31.05 -6.43 11.14
C GLU A 188 30.69 -5.62 12.41
N LYS A 189 31.30 -4.44 12.62
CA LYS A 189 30.95 -3.54 13.73
C LYS A 189 29.48 -3.10 13.73
N PHE A 190 28.82 -3.07 12.57
CA PHE A 190 27.39 -2.74 12.48
C PHE A 190 26.49 -3.89 12.88
N PHE A 191 27.00 -5.13 12.84
CA PHE A 191 26.28 -6.34 13.22
C PHE A 191 26.49 -6.69 14.69
N ASN A 192 27.73 -6.80 15.14
CA ASN A 192 28.03 -7.25 16.51
C ASN A 192 27.59 -6.19 17.54
N PRO A 193 27.03 -6.58 18.71
CA PRO A 193 26.59 -5.64 19.74
C PRO A 193 27.66 -4.57 20.05
N PRO A 194 27.32 -3.27 20.06
CA PRO A 194 25.99 -2.65 20.03
C PRO A 194 25.42 -2.37 18.62
N GLY A 195 25.71 -3.24 17.64
CA GLY A 195 25.33 -3.13 16.24
C GLY A 195 23.86 -2.79 15.97
N ILE A 196 23.64 -2.08 14.87
CA ILE A 196 22.35 -1.49 14.49
C ILE A 196 21.59 -2.31 13.44
N ILE A 197 22.16 -3.41 12.93
CA ILE A 197 21.51 -4.21 11.88
C ILE A 197 21.17 -5.64 12.29
N GLU A 198 21.76 -6.15 13.37
CA GLU A 198 21.48 -7.52 13.85
C GLU A 198 20.11 -7.61 14.51
N HIS A 199 19.33 -8.64 14.20
CA HIS A 199 18.10 -8.96 14.91
C HIS A 199 17.87 -10.47 14.89
N ASP A 200 17.80 -11.08 16.07
CA ASP A 200 17.67 -12.53 16.28
C ASP A 200 18.74 -13.36 15.54
N GLY A 201 19.98 -12.84 15.45
CA GLY A 201 21.11 -13.46 14.76
C GLY A 201 21.16 -13.22 13.25
N ASP A 202 20.16 -12.55 12.67
CA ASP A 202 20.09 -12.21 11.25
C ASP A 202 20.49 -10.75 10.99
N VAL A 203 20.95 -10.47 9.77
CA VAL A 203 21.02 -9.11 9.23
C VAL A 203 19.60 -8.67 8.83
N ASN A 204 19.14 -7.55 9.37
CA ASN A 204 17.80 -7.02 9.11
C ASN A 204 17.88 -5.66 8.40
N PHE A 205 17.47 -5.63 7.13
CA PHE A 205 17.59 -4.43 6.28
C PHE A 205 16.66 -3.32 6.76
N MET A 206 15.45 -3.66 7.21
CA MET A 206 14.51 -2.69 7.77
C MET A 206 15.06 -2.07 9.07
N LYS A 207 15.64 -2.88 9.96
CA LYS A 207 16.28 -2.36 11.19
C LYS A 207 17.39 -1.36 10.85
N ALA A 208 18.22 -1.67 9.85
CA ALA A 208 19.27 -0.75 9.38
C ALA A 208 18.69 0.61 9.00
N ALA A 209 17.60 0.62 8.22
CA ALA A 209 16.92 1.85 7.79
C ALA A 209 16.30 2.62 8.96
N ILE A 210 15.61 1.92 9.86
CA ILE A 210 14.99 2.50 11.06
C ILE A 210 16.04 3.18 11.93
N MET A 211 17.22 2.60 12.07
CA MET A 211 18.27 3.15 12.92
C MET A 211 19.08 4.26 12.24
N MET A 212 19.21 4.25 10.90
CA MET A 212 20.13 5.13 10.18
C MET A 212 19.47 6.32 9.48
N SER A 213 18.15 6.29 9.28
CA SER A 213 17.43 7.39 8.61
C SER A 213 17.14 8.54 9.56
N GLU A 214 17.13 9.78 9.08
CA GLU A 214 16.86 10.96 9.90
C GLU A 214 15.39 11.01 10.35
N VAL A 215 14.46 10.55 9.52
CA VAL A 215 13.06 10.33 9.88
C VAL A 215 12.54 9.01 9.33
N VAL A 216 11.58 8.41 10.03
CA VAL A 216 10.89 7.19 9.65
C VAL A 216 9.40 7.48 9.61
N ASN A 217 8.68 6.92 8.64
CA ASN A 217 7.23 6.97 8.67
C ASN A 217 6.60 5.64 8.27
N THR A 218 5.30 5.52 8.52
CA THR A 218 4.46 4.46 7.98
C THR A 218 3.19 5.07 7.37
N VAL A 219 2.36 4.21 6.77
CA VAL A 219 1.29 4.58 5.86
C VAL A 219 -0.04 4.93 6.54
N SER A 220 -0.06 5.10 7.87
CA SER A 220 -1.18 5.68 8.63
C SER A 220 -0.77 6.05 10.06
N ASN A 221 -1.55 6.92 10.72
CA ASN A 221 -1.30 7.41 12.08
C ASN A 221 -1.62 6.37 13.14
N THR A 222 -2.74 5.66 13.01
CA THR A 222 -3.09 4.59 13.93
C THR A 222 -2.10 3.43 13.80
N TYR A 223 -1.67 3.08 12.58
CA TYR A 223 -0.67 2.03 12.40
C TYR A 223 0.68 2.41 12.99
N ALA A 224 1.10 3.69 12.88
CA ALA A 224 2.31 4.16 13.56
C ALA A 224 2.25 3.88 15.07
N LYS A 225 1.11 4.09 15.73
CA LYS A 225 0.92 3.79 17.15
C LYS A 225 0.87 2.29 17.43
N GLU A 226 0.17 1.52 16.59
CA GLU A 226 0.07 0.06 16.70
C GLU A 226 1.46 -0.58 16.60
N LEU A 227 2.32 -0.12 15.68
CA LEU A 227 3.68 -0.64 15.49
C LEU A 227 4.60 -0.45 16.72
N LEU A 228 4.24 0.42 17.66
CA LEU A 228 4.92 0.57 18.94
C LEU A 228 4.50 -0.50 19.95
N THR A 229 3.64 -1.44 19.58
CA THR A 229 3.20 -2.54 20.45
C THR A 229 3.80 -3.86 20.01
N SER A 230 3.98 -4.80 20.93
CA SER A 230 4.49 -6.14 20.60
C SER A 230 3.55 -6.95 19.71
N GLU A 231 2.24 -6.63 19.73
CA GLU A 231 1.23 -7.32 18.92
C GLU A 231 1.41 -7.03 17.42
N TYR A 232 1.73 -5.78 17.06
CA TYR A 232 1.81 -5.35 15.67
C TYR A 232 3.23 -5.04 15.19
N GLY A 233 4.19 -4.75 16.09
CA GLY A 233 5.53 -4.30 15.74
C GLY A 233 6.47 -5.35 15.14
N ALA A 234 6.07 -6.63 15.15
CA ALA A 234 6.80 -7.74 14.53
C ALA A 234 8.30 -7.82 14.93
N GLY A 235 8.65 -7.51 16.18
CA GLY A 235 10.01 -7.51 16.70
C GLY A 235 10.75 -6.17 16.53
N MET A 236 10.17 -5.23 15.78
CA MET A 236 10.73 -3.90 15.55
C MET A 236 10.24 -2.85 16.56
N GLU A 237 9.25 -3.17 17.41
CA GLU A 237 8.58 -2.22 18.29
C GLU A 237 9.55 -1.46 19.21
N ASN A 238 10.60 -2.11 19.70
CA ASN A 238 11.56 -1.48 20.60
C ASN A 238 12.46 -0.48 19.86
N TYR A 239 12.82 -0.76 18.60
CA TYR A 239 13.60 0.17 17.77
C TYR A 239 12.74 1.35 17.32
N LEU A 240 11.47 1.11 17.00
CA LEU A 240 10.52 2.16 16.66
C LEU A 240 10.22 3.06 17.87
N LYS A 241 10.05 2.49 19.07
CA LYS A 241 9.95 3.27 20.32
C LYS A 241 11.19 4.12 20.56
N TYR A 242 12.37 3.56 20.35
CA TYR A 242 13.61 4.32 20.46
C TYR A 242 13.64 5.53 19.50
N ARG A 243 12.99 5.40 18.34
CA ARG A 243 12.86 6.44 17.32
C ARG A 243 11.53 7.20 17.36
N GLU A 244 10.73 7.10 18.43
CA GLU A 244 9.34 7.58 18.46
C GLU A 244 9.19 9.07 18.09
N GLN A 245 10.13 9.91 18.51
CA GLN A 245 10.13 11.35 18.17
C GLN A 245 10.32 11.63 16.67
N ASP A 246 10.89 10.68 15.95
CA ASP A 246 11.20 10.73 14.52
C ASP A 246 10.34 9.75 13.71
N PHE A 247 9.30 9.17 14.33
CA PHE A 247 8.43 8.19 13.71
C PHE A 247 7.03 8.76 13.48
N TYR A 248 6.62 8.81 12.22
CA TYR A 248 5.39 9.50 11.79
C TYR A 248 4.42 8.55 11.07
N GLY A 249 3.13 8.88 11.08
CA GLY A 249 2.13 8.23 10.24
C GLY A 249 1.62 9.22 9.18
N ILE A 250 1.63 8.81 7.91
CA ILE A 250 1.07 9.59 6.80
C ILE A 250 0.15 8.67 6.02
N ILE A 251 -1.14 9.02 5.93
CA ILE A 251 -2.14 8.20 5.24
C ILE A 251 -1.83 8.20 3.74
N ASN A 252 -1.90 7.03 3.11
CA ASN A 252 -1.75 6.95 1.64
C ASN A 252 -2.90 7.67 0.95
N GLY A 253 -2.57 8.40 -0.10
CA GLY A 253 -3.57 9.00 -0.98
C GLY A 253 -4.15 7.98 -1.96
N ILE A 254 -5.22 8.39 -2.63
CA ILE A 254 -5.77 7.69 -3.79
C ILE A 254 -5.79 8.59 -5.03
N ASP A 255 -5.66 7.98 -6.19
CA ASP A 255 -5.71 8.69 -7.47
C ASP A 255 -7.16 8.91 -7.89
N TYR A 256 -7.67 10.13 -7.71
CA TYR A 256 -9.01 10.53 -8.15
C TYR A 256 -9.13 10.70 -9.66
N ASP A 257 -8.08 10.58 -10.46
CA ASP A 257 -8.17 10.42 -11.92
C ASP A 257 -8.63 9.01 -12.32
N ILE A 258 -8.34 8.02 -11.48
CA ILE A 258 -8.76 6.62 -11.66
C ILE A 258 -10.03 6.32 -10.87
N TRP A 259 -10.06 6.70 -9.59
CA TRP A 259 -11.12 6.37 -8.64
C TRP A 259 -12.04 7.56 -8.39
N ASN A 260 -12.99 7.78 -9.32
CA ASN A 260 -13.96 8.85 -9.19
C ASN A 260 -15.27 8.52 -9.94
N PRO A 261 -16.40 8.35 -9.23
CA PRO A 261 -17.66 7.96 -9.85
C PRO A 261 -18.21 8.96 -10.89
N GLU A 262 -17.69 10.19 -10.93
CA GLU A 262 -18.10 11.20 -11.92
C GLU A 262 -17.44 11.01 -13.29
N LYS A 263 -16.30 10.32 -13.35
CA LYS A 263 -15.50 10.18 -14.60
C LYS A 263 -14.90 8.78 -14.83
N ASP A 264 -15.15 7.85 -13.92
CA ASP A 264 -14.62 6.51 -13.96
C ASP A 264 -15.13 5.76 -15.20
N LYS A 265 -14.22 5.38 -16.08
CA LYS A 265 -14.54 4.73 -17.36
C LYS A 265 -14.92 3.26 -17.21
N LEU A 266 -14.73 2.67 -16.03
CA LEU A 266 -14.99 1.27 -15.75
C LEU A 266 -16.37 1.02 -15.13
N ILE A 267 -17.15 2.08 -14.89
CA ILE A 267 -18.53 1.97 -14.43
C ILE A 267 -19.49 2.44 -15.54
N PRO A 268 -20.64 1.76 -15.72
CA PRO A 268 -21.57 2.10 -16.79
C PRO A 268 -22.37 3.39 -16.55
N TYR A 269 -22.59 3.76 -15.28
CA TYR A 269 -23.38 4.95 -14.93
C TYR A 269 -22.62 5.86 -13.97
N HIS A 270 -22.26 7.06 -14.42
CA HIS A 270 -21.61 8.06 -13.57
C HIS A 270 -22.60 8.71 -12.60
N TYR A 271 -22.08 9.17 -11.47
CA TYR A 271 -22.84 9.85 -10.43
C TYR A 271 -21.94 10.75 -9.58
N SER A 272 -22.55 11.68 -8.85
CA SER A 272 -21.86 12.61 -7.96
C SER A 272 -22.49 12.58 -6.56
N ILE A 273 -21.89 13.32 -5.63
CA ILE A 273 -22.44 13.52 -4.28
C ILE A 273 -23.83 14.18 -4.29
N ASP A 274 -24.16 14.92 -5.36
CA ASP A 274 -25.43 15.62 -5.50
C ASP A 274 -26.51 14.79 -6.19
N ASN A 275 -26.13 13.71 -6.89
CA ASN A 275 -27.07 12.86 -7.61
C ASN A 275 -26.63 11.38 -7.58
N PHE A 276 -27.31 10.57 -6.76
CA PHE A 276 -27.03 9.14 -6.58
C PHE A 276 -27.75 8.22 -7.59
N GLU A 277 -28.44 8.74 -8.60
CA GLU A 277 -29.19 7.93 -9.56
C GLU A 277 -28.29 6.94 -10.31
N GLY A 278 -27.07 7.36 -10.68
CA GLY A 278 -26.09 6.46 -11.30
C GLY A 278 -25.66 5.33 -10.36
N LYS A 279 -25.57 5.59 -9.04
CA LYS A 279 -25.27 4.56 -8.04
C LYS A 279 -26.35 3.47 -8.02
N LYS A 280 -27.63 3.85 -8.04
CA LYS A 280 -28.76 2.90 -8.09
C LYS A 280 -28.71 2.03 -9.36
N LYS A 281 -28.41 2.63 -10.51
CA LYS A 281 -28.26 1.91 -11.78
C LYS A 281 -27.05 0.97 -11.78
N ASN A 282 -25.93 1.39 -11.18
CA ASN A 282 -24.78 0.52 -10.99
C ASN A 282 -25.08 -0.67 -10.07
N LYS A 283 -25.86 -0.47 -9.00
CA LYS A 283 -26.33 -1.55 -8.13
C LYS A 283 -27.17 -2.57 -8.90
N GLN A 284 -28.12 -2.09 -9.71
CA GLN A 284 -28.91 -2.95 -10.59
C GLN A 284 -28.03 -3.74 -11.57
N PHE A 285 -27.13 -3.05 -12.27
CA PHE A 285 -26.23 -3.68 -13.23
C PHE A 285 -25.30 -4.71 -12.58
N LEU A 286 -24.79 -4.42 -11.37
CA LEU A 286 -23.98 -5.35 -10.59
C LEU A 286 -24.78 -6.60 -10.19
N ALA A 287 -26.02 -6.43 -9.69
CA ALA A 287 -26.89 -7.55 -9.35
C ALA A 287 -27.15 -8.44 -10.56
N GLU A 288 -27.53 -7.85 -11.70
CA GLU A 288 -27.76 -8.56 -12.97
C GLU A 288 -26.50 -9.30 -13.46
N LYS A 289 -25.31 -8.69 -13.35
CA LYS A 289 -24.03 -9.31 -13.73
C LYS A 289 -23.71 -10.58 -12.94
N PHE A 290 -24.20 -10.68 -11.71
CA PHE A 290 -24.07 -11.88 -10.86
C PHE A 290 -25.32 -12.78 -10.87
N GLY A 291 -26.33 -12.48 -11.70
CA GLY A 291 -27.58 -13.24 -11.74
C GLY A 291 -28.47 -13.06 -10.51
N LEU A 292 -28.23 -12.02 -9.71
CA LEU A 292 -29.02 -11.68 -8.52
C LEU A 292 -30.23 -10.83 -8.91
N SER A 293 -31.36 -11.02 -8.23
CA SER A 293 -32.54 -10.17 -8.41
C SER A 293 -32.29 -8.77 -7.84
N TYR A 294 -32.47 -7.73 -8.65
CA TYR A 294 -32.36 -6.35 -8.16
C TYR A 294 -33.54 -5.98 -7.25
N HIS A 295 -33.22 -5.46 -6.07
CA HIS A 295 -34.18 -4.86 -5.15
C HIS A 295 -33.55 -3.61 -4.50
N GLU A 296 -34.27 -2.49 -4.54
CA GLU A 296 -33.79 -1.22 -3.95
C GLU A 296 -33.66 -1.31 -2.42
N ASP A 297 -34.59 -2.04 -1.78
CA ASP A 297 -34.68 -2.17 -0.32
C ASP A 297 -33.82 -3.29 0.28
N ILE A 298 -33.11 -4.06 -0.54
CA ILE A 298 -32.19 -5.11 -0.07
C ILE A 298 -30.76 -4.57 -0.18
N PRO A 299 -29.99 -4.45 0.92
CA PRO A 299 -28.62 -3.99 0.83
C PRO A 299 -27.73 -5.02 0.14
N LEU A 300 -26.88 -4.55 -0.78
CA LEU A 300 -25.84 -5.33 -1.44
C LEU A 300 -24.50 -5.07 -0.76
N ILE A 301 -23.93 -6.11 -0.16
CA ILE A 301 -22.62 -6.11 0.48
C ILE A 301 -21.56 -6.53 -0.55
N GLY A 302 -20.53 -5.71 -0.73
CA GLY A 302 -19.37 -6.00 -1.58
C GLY A 302 -18.14 -6.39 -0.77
N ILE A 303 -17.37 -7.34 -1.29
CA ILE A 303 -16.03 -7.69 -0.78
C ILE A 303 -15.06 -7.74 -1.96
N ILE A 304 -13.98 -6.96 -1.88
CA ILE A 304 -12.84 -7.03 -2.81
C ILE A 304 -11.59 -7.24 -1.97
N SER A 305 -11.01 -8.45 -1.99
CA SER A 305 -9.81 -8.73 -1.20
C SER A 305 -9.08 -10.01 -1.61
N ARG A 306 -7.80 -10.11 -1.24
CA ARG A 306 -7.11 -11.40 -1.15
C ARG A 306 -7.80 -12.25 -0.09
N MET A 307 -8.11 -13.50 -0.42
CA MET A 307 -8.80 -14.45 0.45
C MET A 307 -7.80 -15.15 1.37
N VAL A 308 -7.40 -14.47 2.44
CA VAL A 308 -6.45 -14.96 3.47
C VAL A 308 -6.95 -14.56 4.85
N SER A 309 -6.53 -15.27 5.91
CA SER A 309 -6.99 -14.96 7.29
C SER A 309 -6.63 -13.53 7.72
N GLN A 310 -5.50 -12.98 7.27
CA GLN A 310 -5.16 -11.56 7.52
C GLN A 310 -6.30 -10.59 7.14
N LYS A 311 -7.10 -10.93 6.12
CA LYS A 311 -8.18 -10.09 5.58
C LYS A 311 -9.55 -10.39 6.22
N GLY A 312 -9.57 -11.15 7.32
CA GLY A 312 -10.79 -11.41 8.08
C GLY A 312 -11.66 -12.54 7.54
N PHE A 313 -11.17 -13.34 6.60
CA PHE A 313 -11.96 -14.44 6.01
C PHE A 313 -12.23 -15.58 7.01
N ASP A 314 -11.35 -15.78 7.97
CA ASP A 314 -11.52 -16.64 9.15
C ASP A 314 -12.64 -16.18 10.08
N ILE A 315 -12.94 -14.88 10.16
CA ILE A 315 -14.07 -14.37 10.96
C ILE A 315 -15.35 -14.17 10.14
N ILE A 316 -15.26 -14.05 8.81
CA ILE A 316 -16.41 -14.05 7.89
C ILE A 316 -16.99 -15.46 7.77
N ALA A 317 -16.15 -16.48 7.59
CA ALA A 317 -16.62 -17.84 7.30
C ALA A 317 -17.62 -18.39 8.34
N PRO A 318 -17.41 -18.22 9.66
CA PRO A 318 -18.35 -18.70 10.68
C PRO A 318 -19.72 -18.02 10.64
N ILE A 319 -19.82 -16.76 10.17
CA ILE A 319 -21.08 -15.99 10.18
C ILE A 319 -21.87 -16.10 8.88
N MET A 320 -21.34 -16.76 7.84
CA MET A 320 -21.99 -16.84 6.53
C MET A 320 -23.43 -17.37 6.62
N ASN A 321 -23.68 -18.40 7.44
CA ASN A 321 -25.04 -18.92 7.65
C ASN A 321 -25.97 -17.90 8.31
N ASP A 322 -25.47 -17.05 9.20
CA ASP A 322 -26.27 -15.99 9.82
C ASP A 322 -26.54 -14.85 8.84
N LEU A 323 -25.57 -14.50 7.98
CA LEU A 323 -25.78 -13.55 6.89
C LEU A 323 -26.85 -14.05 5.92
N MET A 324 -26.88 -15.34 5.60
CA MET A 324 -27.90 -15.91 4.69
C MET A 324 -29.32 -15.88 5.28
N LYS A 325 -29.48 -15.82 6.61
CA LYS A 325 -30.78 -15.62 7.27
C LYS A 325 -31.26 -14.18 7.18
N MET A 326 -30.36 -13.21 6.96
CA MET A 326 -30.70 -11.81 6.79
C MET A 326 -31.22 -11.53 5.38
N ASN A 327 -32.00 -10.46 5.20
CA ASN A 327 -32.45 -10.02 3.88
C ASN A 327 -31.38 -9.14 3.22
N ILE A 328 -30.28 -9.77 2.79
CA ILE A 328 -29.11 -9.12 2.18
C ILE A 328 -28.69 -9.86 0.92
N GLN A 329 -27.92 -9.17 0.07
CA GLN A 329 -27.14 -9.76 -1.02
C GLN A 329 -25.65 -9.57 -0.76
N LEU A 330 -24.83 -10.49 -1.25
CA LEU A 330 -23.39 -10.50 -1.08
C LEU A 330 -22.72 -10.74 -2.43
N VAL A 331 -21.77 -9.87 -2.79
CA VAL A 331 -20.91 -10.02 -3.95
C VAL A 331 -19.46 -10.07 -3.49
N VAL A 332 -18.72 -11.07 -3.96
CA VAL A 332 -17.33 -11.31 -3.56
C VAL A 332 -16.44 -11.39 -4.79
N LEU A 333 -15.37 -10.60 -4.79
CA LEU A 333 -14.30 -10.63 -5.78
C LEU A 333 -12.96 -10.86 -5.07
N GLY A 334 -12.25 -11.92 -5.43
CA GLY A 334 -10.93 -12.16 -4.88
C GLY A 334 -10.35 -13.52 -5.19
N SER A 335 -9.11 -13.73 -4.77
CA SER A 335 -8.42 -15.01 -4.83
C SER A 335 -7.46 -15.15 -3.66
N GLY A 336 -7.04 -16.37 -3.33
CA GLY A 336 -6.19 -16.62 -2.16
C GLY A 336 -6.16 -18.09 -1.76
N GLU A 337 -6.40 -18.38 -0.50
CA GLU A 337 -6.41 -19.75 0.02
C GLU A 337 -7.63 -20.53 -0.50
N SER A 338 -7.40 -21.79 -0.92
CA SER A 338 -8.38 -22.61 -1.64
C SER A 338 -9.66 -22.90 -0.83
N HIS A 339 -9.54 -22.98 0.50
CA HIS A 339 -10.69 -23.26 1.37
C HIS A 339 -11.66 -22.07 1.43
N TYR A 340 -11.17 -20.82 1.45
CA TYR A 340 -12.03 -19.63 1.36
C TYR A 340 -12.67 -19.48 -0.02
N GLN A 341 -11.93 -19.76 -1.10
CA GLN A 341 -12.51 -19.79 -2.45
C GLN A 341 -13.64 -20.82 -2.55
N SER A 342 -13.41 -22.02 -2.02
CA SER A 342 -14.39 -23.10 -2.00
C SER A 342 -15.64 -22.73 -1.20
N LEU A 343 -15.46 -22.05 -0.06
CA LEU A 343 -16.55 -21.54 0.77
C LEU A 343 -17.50 -20.64 -0.05
N PHE A 344 -16.99 -19.59 -0.70
CA PHE A 344 -17.86 -18.67 -1.45
C PHE A 344 -18.49 -19.31 -2.68
N ASN A 345 -17.78 -20.22 -3.37
CA ASN A 345 -18.37 -20.98 -4.46
C ASN A 345 -19.53 -21.86 -3.98
N GLN A 346 -19.42 -22.49 -2.81
CA GLN A 346 -20.51 -23.27 -2.22
C GLN A 346 -21.70 -22.38 -1.83
N PHE A 347 -21.46 -21.23 -1.19
CA PHE A 347 -22.53 -20.31 -0.84
C PHE A 347 -23.22 -19.71 -2.08
N ALA A 348 -22.48 -19.39 -3.14
CA ALA A 348 -23.05 -18.97 -4.42
C ALA A 348 -23.91 -20.08 -5.06
N TYR A 349 -23.50 -21.34 -4.94
CA TYR A 349 -24.27 -22.49 -5.43
C TYR A 349 -25.56 -22.72 -4.64
N TYR A 350 -25.50 -22.68 -3.30
CA TYR A 350 -26.67 -22.94 -2.44
C TYR A 350 -27.62 -21.75 -2.31
N TYR A 351 -27.13 -20.52 -2.48
CA TYR A 351 -27.91 -19.29 -2.37
C TYR A 351 -27.74 -18.40 -3.62
N PRO A 352 -28.10 -18.90 -4.83
CA PRO A 352 -27.82 -18.20 -6.09
C PRO A 352 -28.55 -16.86 -6.24
N ASN A 353 -29.60 -16.62 -5.46
CA ASN A 353 -30.33 -15.35 -5.43
C ASN A 353 -29.77 -14.34 -4.39
N LYS A 354 -28.80 -14.76 -3.56
CA LYS A 354 -28.19 -13.92 -2.52
C LYS A 354 -26.69 -13.75 -2.65
N VAL A 355 -25.96 -14.71 -3.23
CA VAL A 355 -24.49 -14.71 -3.24
C VAL A 355 -23.95 -14.81 -4.66
N GLY A 356 -23.18 -13.81 -5.07
CA GLY A 356 -22.36 -13.82 -6.27
C GLY A 356 -20.87 -13.90 -5.91
N ALA A 357 -20.14 -14.83 -6.50
CA ALA A 357 -18.70 -14.98 -6.25
C ALA A 357 -17.92 -15.00 -7.56
N TYR A 358 -16.88 -14.17 -7.65
CA TYR A 358 -15.88 -14.19 -8.73
C TYR A 358 -14.52 -14.49 -8.13
N ILE A 359 -13.96 -15.65 -8.50
CA ILE A 359 -12.65 -16.08 -8.03
C ILE A 359 -11.58 -15.67 -9.03
N GLY A 360 -10.79 -14.65 -8.68
CA GLY A 360 -9.75 -14.11 -9.54
C GLY A 360 -9.51 -12.61 -9.33
N PHE A 361 -8.73 -12.03 -10.23
CA PHE A 361 -8.52 -10.58 -10.29
C PHE A 361 -9.31 -10.02 -11.49
N ASN A 362 -10.11 -8.98 -11.24
CA ASN A 362 -10.83 -8.29 -12.30
C ASN A 362 -10.98 -6.80 -11.94
N ASN A 363 -10.27 -5.94 -12.66
CA ASN A 363 -10.23 -4.51 -12.36
C ASN A 363 -11.59 -3.83 -12.62
N GLU A 364 -12.20 -4.08 -13.78
CA GLU A 364 -13.52 -3.52 -14.11
C GLU A 364 -14.58 -3.91 -13.07
N LEU A 365 -14.57 -5.18 -12.65
CA LEU A 365 -15.48 -5.65 -11.62
C LEU A 365 -15.21 -5.02 -10.24
N SER A 366 -13.96 -4.70 -9.92
CA SER A 366 -13.61 -4.02 -8.68
C SER A 366 -14.26 -2.63 -8.62
N HIS A 367 -14.12 -1.84 -9.69
CA HIS A 367 -14.76 -0.53 -9.81
C HIS A 367 -16.29 -0.64 -9.78
N LEU A 368 -16.86 -1.64 -10.45
CA LEU A 368 -18.31 -1.85 -10.44
C LEU A 368 -18.84 -2.25 -9.06
N ILE A 369 -18.10 -3.06 -8.28
CA ILE A 369 -18.47 -3.40 -6.91
C ILE A 369 -18.42 -2.15 -6.03
N GLU A 370 -17.35 -1.35 -6.11
CA GLU A 370 -17.27 -0.08 -5.36
C GLU A 370 -18.41 0.87 -5.73
N ALA A 371 -18.83 0.91 -7.00
CA ALA A 371 -19.95 1.75 -7.43
C ALA A 371 -21.33 1.20 -7.07
N GLY A 372 -21.53 -0.10 -7.18
CA GLY A 372 -22.84 -0.75 -7.08
C GLY A 372 -23.19 -1.29 -5.68
N SER A 373 -22.23 -1.50 -4.80
CA SER A 373 -22.50 -1.94 -3.43
C SER A 373 -23.06 -0.82 -2.56
N ASP A 374 -23.88 -1.20 -1.57
CA ASP A 374 -24.32 -0.29 -0.51
C ASP A 374 -23.32 -0.32 0.65
N ILE A 375 -22.86 -1.52 1.01
CA ILE A 375 -21.93 -1.77 2.10
C ILE A 375 -20.66 -2.41 1.55
N PHE A 376 -19.49 -1.94 1.98
CA PHE A 376 -18.21 -2.59 1.70
C PHE A 376 -17.67 -3.27 2.95
N LEU A 377 -17.40 -4.58 2.90
CA LEU A 377 -16.97 -5.33 4.07
C LEU A 377 -15.46 -5.57 4.05
N MET A 378 -14.74 -5.03 5.04
CA MET A 378 -13.28 -5.13 5.14
C MET A 378 -12.84 -5.39 6.60
N PRO A 379 -13.04 -6.62 7.10
CA PRO A 379 -12.83 -6.95 8.51
C PRO A 379 -11.39 -7.44 8.77
N SER A 380 -10.38 -6.75 8.23
CA SER A 380 -8.98 -7.16 8.33
C SER A 380 -8.50 -7.33 9.78
N HIS A 381 -7.66 -8.33 10.01
CA HIS A 381 -6.95 -8.51 11.28
C HIS A 381 -6.01 -7.34 11.54
N TYR A 382 -5.20 -6.96 10.56
CA TYR A 382 -4.43 -5.72 10.55
C TYR A 382 -4.39 -5.15 9.14
N GLU A 383 -4.29 -3.83 9.02
CA GLU A 383 -4.30 -3.14 7.74
C GLU A 383 -3.44 -1.86 7.81
N PRO A 384 -2.19 -1.87 7.30
CA PRO A 384 -1.28 -0.73 7.44
C PRO A 384 -1.90 0.61 7.03
N CYS A 385 -2.53 0.62 5.85
CA CYS A 385 -3.38 1.71 5.39
C CYS A 385 -4.75 1.18 4.95
N GLY A 386 -4.76 0.31 3.96
CA GLY A 386 -5.98 -0.07 3.23
C GLY A 386 -6.36 1.03 2.24
N LEU A 387 -6.68 0.65 1.01
CA LEU A 387 -7.11 1.60 -0.04
C LEU A 387 -8.60 1.45 -0.36
N ASN A 388 -9.13 0.22 -0.26
CA ASN A 388 -10.50 -0.07 -0.68
C ASN A 388 -11.54 0.69 0.14
N GLN A 389 -11.36 0.86 1.45
CA GLN A 389 -12.28 1.67 2.24
C GLN A 389 -12.31 3.13 1.78
N ILE A 390 -11.19 3.67 1.28
CA ILE A 390 -11.12 5.03 0.74
C ILE A 390 -11.83 5.09 -0.62
N TYR A 391 -11.67 4.07 -1.47
CA TYR A 391 -12.46 3.93 -2.69
C TYR A 391 -13.96 3.86 -2.37
N SER A 392 -14.37 3.02 -1.42
CA SER A 392 -15.76 2.89 -1.00
C SER A 392 -16.34 4.22 -0.54
N LEU A 393 -15.63 4.96 0.34
CA LEU A 393 -16.04 6.28 0.78
C LEU A 393 -16.22 7.25 -0.40
N LYS A 394 -15.29 7.27 -1.37
CA LYS A 394 -15.38 8.12 -2.57
C LYS A 394 -16.54 7.73 -3.47
N TYR A 395 -16.90 6.45 -3.55
CA TYR A 395 -17.99 5.91 -4.36
C TYR A 395 -19.33 5.87 -3.61
N GLY A 396 -19.38 6.40 -2.39
CA GLY A 396 -20.59 6.40 -1.57
C GLY A 396 -21.06 5.01 -1.15
N THR A 397 -20.13 4.06 -1.04
CA THR A 397 -20.34 2.73 -0.48
C THR A 397 -19.87 2.73 0.96
N VAL A 398 -20.74 2.38 1.89
CA VAL A 398 -20.49 2.56 3.32
C VAL A 398 -19.62 1.41 3.86
N PRO A 399 -18.41 1.68 4.34
CA PRO A 399 -17.52 0.62 4.79
C PRO A 399 -17.91 0.09 6.18
N VAL A 400 -17.80 -1.23 6.36
CA VAL A 400 -17.85 -1.94 7.64
C VAL A 400 -16.46 -2.54 7.87
N VAL A 401 -15.73 -2.02 8.86
CA VAL A 401 -14.31 -2.31 9.06
C VAL A 401 -13.97 -2.71 10.49
N ARG A 402 -12.85 -3.41 10.68
CA ARG A 402 -12.23 -3.43 11.99
C ARG A 402 -11.49 -2.10 12.21
N LYS A 403 -11.54 -1.56 13.43
CA LYS A 403 -10.80 -0.35 13.81
C LYS A 403 -9.32 -0.67 14.06
N THR A 404 -8.58 -0.84 12.98
CA THR A 404 -7.13 -1.12 12.98
C THR A 404 -6.43 -0.36 11.85
N GLY A 405 -5.17 0.04 12.08
CA GLY A 405 -4.32 0.75 11.14
C GLY A 405 -5.05 1.87 10.37
N GLY A 406 -4.88 1.93 9.05
CA GLY A 406 -5.49 3.02 8.26
C GLY A 406 -7.01 2.93 8.14
N LEU A 407 -7.64 1.79 8.47
CA LEU A 407 -9.10 1.69 8.54
C LEU A 407 -9.64 2.55 9.68
N ALA A 408 -8.94 2.57 10.83
CA ALA A 408 -9.30 3.41 11.96
C ALA A 408 -9.14 4.92 11.68
N ASP A 409 -8.18 5.29 10.82
CA ASP A 409 -7.93 6.69 10.46
C ASP A 409 -8.90 7.23 9.41
N THR A 410 -9.46 6.34 8.57
CA THR A 410 -10.29 6.72 7.43
C THR A 410 -11.79 6.48 7.67
N VAL A 411 -12.14 5.49 8.50
CA VAL A 411 -13.53 5.15 8.82
C VAL A 411 -13.87 5.54 10.25
N GLN A 412 -14.67 6.59 10.37
CA GLN A 412 -15.26 7.05 11.63
C GLN A 412 -16.60 6.34 11.86
N ASP A 413 -16.74 5.66 13.00
CA ASP A 413 -17.92 4.86 13.31
C ASP A 413 -19.18 5.73 13.44
N TRP A 414 -20.23 5.32 12.74
CA TRP A 414 -21.54 5.94 12.81
C TRP A 414 -22.14 5.70 14.20
N ASN A 415 -22.41 6.82 14.89
CA ASN A 415 -22.84 6.94 16.30
C ASN A 415 -21.73 7.19 17.33
N GLU A 416 -20.44 7.12 16.98
CA GLU A 416 -19.34 7.35 17.93
C GLU A 416 -19.49 8.70 18.66
N TYR A 417 -19.84 9.74 17.91
CA TYR A 417 -20.01 11.10 18.44
C TYR A 417 -21.46 11.54 18.63
N ASN A 418 -22.43 10.69 18.28
CA ASN A 418 -23.84 10.98 18.55
C ASN A 418 -24.10 11.05 20.06
N SER A 419 -23.33 10.29 20.85
CA SER A 419 -23.26 10.39 22.31
C SER A 419 -22.87 11.79 22.82
N TYR A 420 -22.18 12.58 22.01
CA TYR A 420 -21.80 13.98 22.27
C TYR A 420 -22.70 15.00 21.53
N GLY A 421 -23.85 14.56 21.01
CA GLY A 421 -24.80 15.40 20.27
C GLY A 421 -24.39 15.69 18.81
N MET A 422 -23.37 15.01 18.28
CA MET A 422 -22.91 15.18 16.90
C MET A 422 -23.30 13.98 16.05
N ASN A 423 -24.21 14.19 15.09
CA ASN A 423 -24.58 13.16 14.12
C ASN A 423 -23.54 13.09 12.98
N ILE A 424 -22.39 12.47 13.27
CA ILE A 424 -21.25 12.30 12.35
C ILE A 424 -20.82 10.82 12.27
N GLY A 425 -19.99 10.50 11.28
CA GLY A 425 -19.53 9.16 10.96
C GLY A 425 -19.72 8.85 9.47
N ASN A 426 -18.82 8.07 8.90
CA ASN A 426 -18.79 7.75 7.46
C ASN A 426 -18.79 6.24 7.19
N GLY A 427 -18.87 5.41 8.22
CA GLY A 427 -18.97 3.96 8.12
C GLY A 427 -19.28 3.31 9.46
N PHE A 428 -19.10 2.00 9.55
CA PHE A 428 -19.28 1.24 10.79
C PHE A 428 -17.97 0.55 11.14
N SER A 429 -17.58 0.60 12.41
CA SER A 429 -16.38 -0.07 12.88
C SER A 429 -16.61 -0.93 14.11
N PHE A 430 -15.74 -1.92 14.29
CA PHE A 430 -15.67 -2.76 15.50
C PHE A 430 -14.22 -2.97 15.94
N TYR A 431 -14.03 -3.23 17.23
CA TYR A 431 -12.70 -3.36 17.84
C TYR A 431 -12.24 -4.82 17.91
N ASP A 432 -13.07 -5.68 18.49
CA ASP A 432 -12.72 -7.08 18.75
C ASP A 432 -12.64 -7.88 17.45
N TYR A 433 -11.49 -8.51 17.20
CA TYR A 433 -11.33 -9.41 16.05
C TYR A 433 -12.08 -10.73 16.28
N SER A 434 -13.40 -10.68 16.08
CA SER A 434 -14.29 -11.80 16.32
C SER A 434 -15.48 -11.78 15.36
N SER A 435 -15.96 -12.99 15.02
CA SER A 435 -17.14 -13.16 14.18
C SER A 435 -18.40 -12.53 14.79
N SER A 436 -18.53 -12.50 16.12
CA SER A 436 -19.68 -11.88 16.81
C SER A 436 -19.67 -10.36 16.67
N ALA A 437 -18.53 -9.70 16.89
CA ALA A 437 -18.40 -8.25 16.72
C ALA A 437 -18.61 -7.81 15.26
N LEU A 438 -18.08 -8.59 14.32
CA LEU A 438 -18.32 -8.40 12.88
C LEU A 438 -19.81 -8.48 12.55
N LEU A 439 -20.48 -9.57 12.95
CA LEU A 439 -21.90 -9.77 12.68
C LEU A 439 -22.78 -8.67 13.29
N GLN A 440 -22.47 -8.21 14.50
CA GLN A 440 -23.19 -7.09 15.12
C GLN A 440 -23.04 -5.79 14.32
N SER A 441 -21.85 -5.52 13.79
CA SER A 441 -21.58 -4.31 12.99
C SER A 441 -22.28 -4.37 11.63
N ILE A 442 -22.30 -5.54 10.99
CA ILE A 442 -23.08 -5.76 9.76
C ILE A 442 -24.58 -5.54 10.04
N LYS A 443 -25.10 -6.07 11.16
CA LYS A 443 -26.50 -5.84 11.55
C LYS A 443 -26.82 -4.37 11.78
N ARG A 444 -25.92 -3.61 12.43
CA ARG A 444 -26.07 -2.14 12.58
C ARG A 444 -26.18 -1.47 11.22
N ALA A 445 -25.24 -1.75 10.30
CA ALA A 445 -25.23 -1.17 8.96
C ALA A 445 -26.50 -1.51 8.16
N VAL A 446 -26.93 -2.77 8.19
CA VAL A 446 -28.16 -3.22 7.51
C VAL A 446 -29.41 -2.56 8.10
N ASN A 447 -29.49 -2.38 9.42
CA ASN A 447 -30.62 -1.70 10.05
C ASN A 447 -30.68 -0.22 9.63
N ASP A 448 -29.54 0.49 9.66
CA ASP A 448 -29.49 1.91 9.28
C ASP A 448 -29.69 2.13 7.77
N PHE A 449 -29.37 1.15 6.93
CA PHE A 449 -29.65 1.19 5.48
C PHE A 449 -31.15 1.36 5.16
N HIS A 450 -32.03 0.83 5.99
CA HIS A 450 -33.48 0.99 5.82
C HIS A 450 -33.96 2.41 6.20
N ASN A 451 -33.18 3.16 6.97
CA ASN A 451 -33.43 4.56 7.26
C ASN A 451 -32.72 5.46 6.21
N LYS A 452 -33.39 5.67 5.06
CA LYS A 452 -32.78 6.35 3.90
C LYS A 452 -32.17 7.74 4.21
N PRO A 453 -32.82 8.64 4.99
CA PRO A 453 -32.20 9.92 5.37
C PRO A 453 -30.91 9.76 6.18
N VAL A 454 -30.85 8.78 7.07
CA VAL A 454 -29.63 8.46 7.84
C VAL A 454 -28.56 7.89 6.92
N TRP A 455 -28.93 6.95 6.05
CA TRP A 455 -28.00 6.31 5.12
C TRP A 455 -27.35 7.30 4.15
N GLU A 456 -28.15 8.18 3.53
CA GLU A 456 -27.65 9.24 2.64
C GLU A 456 -26.68 10.18 3.37
N LYS A 457 -26.92 10.44 4.65
CA LYS A 457 -26.02 11.27 5.45
C LYS A 457 -24.66 10.59 5.66
N ILE A 458 -24.63 9.29 5.96
CA ILE A 458 -23.39 8.52 6.10
C ILE A 458 -22.60 8.53 4.79
N ILE A 459 -23.29 8.31 3.66
CA ILE A 459 -22.70 8.36 2.31
C ILE A 459 -22.04 9.74 2.05
N ARG A 460 -22.78 10.83 2.28
CA ARG A 460 -22.28 12.19 2.06
C ARG A 460 -21.09 12.53 2.96
N ASN A 461 -21.12 12.11 4.22
CA ASN A 461 -20.01 12.29 5.15
C ASN A 461 -18.70 11.64 4.63
N GLY A 462 -18.81 10.48 3.98
CA GLY A 462 -17.69 9.80 3.35
C GLY A 462 -17.20 10.48 2.08
N MET A 463 -18.12 10.76 1.14
CA MET A 463 -17.78 11.30 -0.19
C MET A 463 -17.15 12.70 -0.16
N VAL A 464 -17.39 13.49 0.89
CA VAL A 464 -16.82 14.84 1.05
C VAL A 464 -15.37 14.84 1.54
N LYS A 465 -14.89 13.71 2.10
CA LYS A 465 -13.51 13.60 2.58
C LYS A 465 -12.55 13.58 1.40
N ASP A 466 -11.47 14.34 1.53
CA ASP A 466 -10.37 14.35 0.57
C ASP A 466 -9.24 13.47 1.07
N TYR A 467 -9.03 12.35 0.40
CA TYR A 467 -7.92 11.43 0.58
C TYR A 467 -7.06 11.37 -0.69
N SER A 468 -7.01 12.45 -1.47
CA SER A 468 -6.18 12.53 -2.67
C SER A 468 -4.69 12.52 -2.32
N TRP A 469 -3.88 12.06 -3.28
CA TRP A 469 -2.42 12.13 -3.16
C TRP A 469 -1.87 13.54 -2.95
N LYS A 470 -2.60 14.59 -3.38
CA LYS A 470 -2.19 15.97 -3.17
C LYS A 470 -2.04 16.28 -1.67
N HIS A 471 -3.02 15.90 -0.86
CA HIS A 471 -2.99 16.16 0.58
C HIS A 471 -1.85 15.38 1.26
N SER A 472 -1.72 14.09 0.97
CA SER A 472 -0.62 13.27 1.50
C SER A 472 0.75 13.81 1.07
N ALA A 473 0.90 14.30 -0.16
CA ALA A 473 2.15 14.86 -0.66
C ALA A 473 2.58 16.11 0.11
N GLU A 474 1.65 16.96 0.53
CA GLU A 474 1.94 18.11 1.39
C GLU A 474 2.51 17.67 2.75
N GLU A 475 1.95 16.61 3.36
CA GLU A 475 2.49 16.02 4.60
C GLU A 475 3.90 15.42 4.40
N TYR A 476 4.14 14.74 3.28
CA TYR A 476 5.48 14.24 2.94
C TYR A 476 6.49 15.38 2.74
N VAL A 477 6.09 16.50 2.13
CA VAL A 477 6.95 17.67 2.00
C VAL A 477 7.35 18.23 3.37
N ASP A 478 6.43 18.28 4.32
CA ASP A 478 6.74 18.69 5.68
C ASP A 478 7.64 17.69 6.42
N LEU A 479 7.45 16.39 6.19
CA LEU A 479 8.35 15.35 6.68
C LEU A 479 9.77 15.50 6.11
N TYR A 480 9.90 15.79 4.82
CA TYR A 480 11.19 16.04 4.17
C TYR A 480 11.91 17.26 4.75
N LYS A 481 11.19 18.35 5.03
CA LYS A 481 11.76 19.52 5.71
C LYS A 481 12.33 19.15 7.08
N LYS A 482 11.63 18.33 7.87
CA LYS A 482 12.12 17.83 9.17
C LYS A 482 13.38 16.98 9.01
N ALA A 483 13.45 16.15 7.98
CA ALA A 483 14.61 15.32 7.71
C ALA A 483 15.86 16.17 7.38
N VAL A 484 15.71 17.18 6.51
CA VAL A 484 16.81 18.10 6.16
C VAL A 484 17.27 18.94 7.35
N GLN A 485 16.41 19.24 8.32
CA GLN A 485 16.81 20.00 9.52
C GLN A 485 17.69 19.21 10.50
N LYS A 486 17.82 17.89 10.31
CA LYS A 486 18.58 17.01 11.22
C LYS A 486 20.04 16.78 10.78
N ILE A 487 20.41 17.19 9.57
CA ILE A 487 21.74 16.96 9.00
C ILE A 487 22.65 18.18 9.10
#